data_AF-A0A935WJU8-F1
#
_entry.id   AF-A0A935WJU8-F1
#
_cell.length_a   1.000
_cell.length_b   1.000
_cell.length_c   1.000
_cell.angle_alpha   90.00
_cell.angle_beta   90.00
_cell.angle_gamma   90.00
#
_symmetry.space_group_name_H-M   'P 1'
#
loop_
_entity.id
_entity.type
_entity.pdbx_description
1 polymer ?
#
loop_
_entity_poly.entity_id
_entity_poly.type
_entity_poly.pdbx_seq_one_letter_code
_entity_poly.pdbx_strand_id
1 'polypeptide(L)'
;MQLRTTVLAVALIATLACGDDAPGGPSLEGPSYLDATLDGQAWVPDTVTGIMYGTSPDSGNLAIIAGKFEGARQEALIVSVPFPQRGDVALGHFTKAGNGVYQVIPDTAVLARPFLTYTSRDEYPGRLTVAQLSLGDSVATGRFSFQAASSPDTTAHRAVTGSFRVRYRFQQIYTLDDAP
;
A
#
# COMPACT_ATOMS: atom_id res chain seq x y z
N MET A 1 53.98 -31.67 5.58
CA MET A 1 52.67 -31.05 5.29
C MET A 1 51.62 -32.14 5.45
N GLN A 2 51.03 -32.43 6.61
CA GLN A 2 50.29 -31.54 7.55
C GLN A 2 49.31 -30.64 6.77
N LEU A 3 47.99 -30.62 6.99
CA LEU A 3 47.15 -31.22 8.02
C LEU A 3 45.70 -31.24 7.47
N ARG A 4 44.88 -32.13 8.05
CA ARG A 4 43.47 -32.43 7.76
C ARG A 4 42.50 -31.24 7.95
N THR A 5 41.31 -31.39 7.32
CA THR A 5 39.96 -30.97 7.80
C THR A 5 39.69 -29.51 8.15
N THR A 6 38.92 -28.80 7.30
CA THR A 6 37.94 -27.78 7.74
C THR A 6 36.80 -27.62 6.71
N VAL A 7 35.61 -28.15 7.07
CA VAL A 7 34.26 -27.58 6.84
C VAL A 7 33.84 -27.36 5.37
N LEU A 8 33.00 -28.17 4.70
CA LEU A 8 31.63 -28.61 5.01
C LEU A 8 30.72 -27.51 5.61
N ALA A 9 30.36 -26.48 4.82
CA ALA A 9 29.07 -25.74 4.92
C ALA A 9 29.04 -24.45 4.06
N VAL A 10 29.03 -24.56 2.73
CA VAL A 10 28.42 -23.52 1.87
C VAL A 10 27.75 -24.21 0.68
N ALA A 11 26.78 -25.08 0.97
CA ALA A 11 25.89 -25.68 -0.01
C ALA A 11 24.43 -25.27 0.28
N LEU A 12 24.22 -23.99 0.60
CA LEU A 12 22.91 -23.42 0.92
C LEU A 12 22.68 -22.05 0.27
N ILE A 13 23.21 -21.83 -0.93
CA ILE A 13 22.93 -20.63 -1.75
C ILE A 13 22.88 -21.05 -3.24
N ALA A 14 21.97 -21.96 -3.62
CA ALA A 14 21.76 -22.27 -5.04
C ALA A 14 20.42 -22.94 -5.42
N THR A 15 19.43 -23.06 -4.50
CA THR A 15 18.19 -23.80 -4.79
C THR A 15 16.89 -23.02 -4.62
N LEU A 16 16.91 -21.69 -4.74
CA LEU A 16 15.67 -20.89 -4.87
C LEU A 16 15.47 -20.27 -6.26
N ALA A 17 16.21 -20.77 -7.26
CA ALA A 17 15.94 -20.51 -8.68
C ALA A 17 15.07 -21.64 -9.26
N CYS A 18 13.80 -21.66 -8.84
CA CYS A 18 12.71 -22.28 -9.60
C CYS A 18 11.56 -21.27 -9.55
N GLY A 19 11.63 -20.29 -10.42
CA GLY A 19 10.55 -19.36 -10.71
C GLY A 19 10.13 -19.57 -12.15
N ASP A 20 9.34 -20.61 -12.38
CA ASP A 20 8.66 -20.83 -13.66
C ASP A 20 7.54 -19.79 -13.82
N ASP A 21 7.80 -18.82 -14.69
CA ASP A 21 6.92 -18.10 -15.63
C ASP A 21 5.41 -17.96 -15.33
N ALA A 22 4.99 -16.79 -14.81
CA ALA A 22 3.70 -16.11 -15.07
C ALA A 22 3.65 -14.70 -14.40
N PRO A 23 2.85 -13.72 -14.89
CA PRO A 23 3.09 -12.30 -14.66
C PRO A 23 2.84 -11.84 -13.20
N GLY A 24 3.93 -11.78 -12.42
CA GLY A 24 4.40 -10.55 -11.79
C GLY A 24 3.73 -10.07 -10.51
N GLY A 25 3.07 -10.94 -9.76
CA GLY A 25 2.64 -10.68 -8.37
C GLY A 25 3.63 -11.29 -7.36
N PRO A 26 3.98 -10.60 -6.26
CA PRO A 26 4.79 -11.20 -5.22
C PRO A 26 4.07 -12.37 -4.54
N SER A 27 4.84 -13.36 -4.06
CA SER A 27 4.32 -14.56 -3.40
C SER A 27 3.24 -14.25 -2.35
N LEU A 28 2.24 -15.12 -2.21
CA LEU A 28 1.23 -15.02 -1.16
C LEU A 28 1.76 -15.41 0.23
N GLU A 29 3.00 -15.90 0.34
CA GLU A 29 3.66 -16.21 1.61
C GLU A 29 4.58 -15.05 2.08
N GLY A 30 4.78 -14.92 3.39
CA GLY A 30 5.70 -13.92 3.97
C GLY A 30 5.06 -12.67 4.62
N PRO A 31 5.88 -11.63 4.92
CA PRO A 31 5.49 -10.42 5.63
C PRO A 31 4.81 -9.37 4.73
N SER A 32 3.99 -8.51 5.30
CA SER A 32 3.44 -7.35 4.57
C SER A 32 4.56 -6.35 4.25
N TYR A 33 4.51 -5.75 3.07
CA TYR A 33 5.41 -4.67 2.67
C TYR A 33 4.76 -3.74 1.64
N LEU A 34 5.33 -2.55 1.53
CA LEU A 34 5.02 -1.58 0.48
C LEU A 34 6.33 -0.91 0.09
N ASP A 35 6.61 -0.91 -1.21
CA ASP A 35 7.72 -0.17 -1.82
C ASP A 35 7.11 0.97 -2.64
N ALA A 36 7.58 2.19 -2.42
CA ALA A 36 7.05 3.35 -3.09
C ALA A 36 8.13 4.38 -3.43
N THR A 37 7.82 5.20 -4.42
CA THR A 37 8.53 6.43 -4.69
C THR A 37 7.58 7.62 -4.61
N LEU A 38 8.10 8.72 -4.07
CA LEU A 38 7.47 10.01 -4.01
C LEU A 38 8.36 11.01 -4.74
N ASP A 39 7.85 11.59 -5.82
CA ASP A 39 8.60 12.47 -6.72
C ASP A 39 9.91 11.85 -7.22
N GLY A 40 9.89 10.54 -7.50
CA GLY A 40 11.05 9.77 -7.95
C GLY A 40 12.07 9.43 -6.86
N GLN A 41 11.85 9.85 -5.61
CA GLN A 41 12.67 9.47 -4.47
C GLN A 41 12.06 8.29 -3.72
N ALA A 42 12.89 7.37 -3.22
CA ALA A 42 12.40 6.23 -2.45
C ALA A 42 11.65 6.70 -1.19
N TRP A 43 10.48 6.12 -0.97
CA TRP A 43 9.65 6.34 0.21
C TRP A 43 9.46 5.01 0.92
N VAL A 44 10.20 4.82 2.00
CA VAL A 44 10.23 3.58 2.77
C VAL A 44 9.36 3.75 4.03
N PRO A 45 8.24 3.02 4.16
CA PRO A 45 7.40 3.09 5.35
C PRO A 45 8.00 2.32 6.52
N ASP A 46 7.71 2.76 7.73
CA ASP A 46 7.98 1.99 8.96
C ASP A 46 6.90 0.94 9.21
N THR A 47 5.68 1.19 8.72
CA THR A 47 4.52 0.33 8.94
C THR A 47 3.68 0.21 7.67
N VAL A 48 3.10 -0.97 7.46
CA VAL A 48 2.18 -1.24 6.34
C VAL A 48 1.08 -2.18 6.83
N THR A 49 -0.18 -1.82 6.57
CA THR A 49 -1.34 -2.63 6.90
C THR A 49 -2.39 -2.60 5.80
N GLY A 50 -3.09 -3.70 5.61
CA GLY A 50 -4.30 -3.76 4.81
C GLY A 50 -5.54 -3.79 5.72
N ILE A 51 -6.54 -2.98 5.42
CA ILE A 51 -7.84 -3.03 6.09
C ILE A 51 -8.91 -3.18 5.03
N MET A 52 -9.69 -4.26 5.12
CA MET A 52 -10.94 -4.38 4.40
C MET A 52 -12.04 -3.88 5.32
N TYR A 53 -12.76 -2.84 4.91
CA TYR A 53 -13.90 -2.32 5.66
C TYR A 53 -15.18 -2.42 4.83
N GLY A 54 -16.23 -2.94 5.45
CA GLY A 54 -17.49 -3.24 4.78
C GLY A 54 -18.49 -3.87 5.75
N THR A 55 -19.71 -4.11 5.27
CA THR A 55 -20.75 -4.81 6.03
C THR A 55 -20.54 -6.33 6.03
N SER A 56 -19.73 -6.85 5.11
CA SER A 56 -19.39 -8.27 5.01
C SER A 56 -17.92 -8.48 4.61
N PRO A 57 -17.29 -9.62 4.96
CA PRO A 57 -15.88 -9.91 4.65
C PRO A 57 -15.60 -10.20 3.16
N ASP A 58 -16.63 -10.23 2.33
CA ASP A 58 -16.58 -10.45 0.90
C ASP A 58 -17.00 -9.20 0.09
N SER A 59 -17.44 -8.12 0.74
CA SER A 59 -17.82 -6.87 0.06
C SER A 59 -17.44 -5.64 0.87
N GLY A 60 -16.83 -4.65 0.22
CA GLY A 60 -16.41 -3.42 0.89
C GLY A 60 -15.33 -2.67 0.15
N ASN A 61 -14.45 -2.01 0.89
CA ASN A 61 -13.27 -1.35 0.36
C ASN A 61 -12.01 -1.90 1.04
N LEU A 62 -11.01 -2.21 0.24
CA LEU A 62 -9.67 -2.49 0.71
C LEU A 62 -8.89 -1.18 0.74
N ALA A 63 -8.33 -0.84 1.89
CA ALA A 63 -7.35 0.22 2.05
C ALA A 63 -5.98 -0.38 2.38
N ILE A 64 -4.98 -0.02 1.59
CA ILE A 64 -3.57 -0.23 1.89
C ILE A 64 -3.08 1.05 2.54
N ILE A 65 -2.63 0.95 3.79
CA ILE A 65 -2.20 2.09 4.60
C ILE A 65 -0.76 1.85 5.01
N ALA A 66 0.11 2.79 4.65
CA ALA A 66 1.50 2.79 5.04
C ALA A 66 1.84 4.07 5.79
N GLY A 67 2.56 3.94 6.89
CA GLY A 67 2.96 5.05 7.76
C GLY A 67 4.48 5.15 7.86
N LYS A 68 4.98 6.39 7.85
CA LYS A 68 6.39 6.73 8.08
C LYS A 68 6.49 7.78 9.19
N PHE A 69 7.41 7.59 10.12
CA PHE A 69 7.60 8.38 11.32
C PHE A 69 9.03 8.94 11.37
N GLU A 70 9.16 10.26 11.43
CA GLU A 70 10.43 10.96 11.53
C GLU A 70 10.39 11.88 12.75
N GLY A 71 10.77 11.35 13.91
CA GLY A 71 10.59 12.02 15.19
C GLY A 71 9.10 12.24 15.45
N ALA A 72 8.68 13.50 15.54
CA ALA A 72 7.28 13.87 15.75
C ALA A 72 6.49 14.14 14.45
N ARG A 73 7.17 14.15 13.29
CA ARG A 73 6.52 14.22 11.97
C ARG A 73 6.02 12.84 11.57
N GLN A 74 4.82 12.78 11.00
CA GLN A 74 4.26 11.55 10.44
C GLN A 74 3.87 11.77 8.99
N GLU A 75 4.03 10.73 8.18
CA GLU A 75 3.54 10.68 6.81
C GLU A 75 2.72 9.42 6.61
N ALA A 76 1.67 9.53 5.81
CA ALA A 76 0.83 8.40 5.45
C ALA A 76 0.62 8.33 3.94
N LEU A 77 0.72 7.13 3.40
CA LEU A 77 0.31 6.79 2.05
C LEU A 77 -0.86 5.81 2.14
N ILE A 78 -1.97 6.18 1.52
CA ILE A 78 -3.20 5.38 1.52
C ILE A 78 -3.61 5.17 0.07
N VAL A 79 -3.86 3.91 -0.30
CA VAL A 79 -4.53 3.60 -1.56
C VAL A 79 -5.73 2.72 -1.26
N SER A 80 -6.91 3.12 -1.71
CA SER A 80 -8.15 2.39 -1.47
C SER A 80 -8.86 2.06 -2.77
N VAL A 81 -9.48 0.89 -2.81
CA VAL A 81 -10.27 0.37 -3.93
C VAL A 81 -11.40 -0.53 -3.44
N PRO A 82 -12.44 -0.77 -4.27
CA PRO A 82 -13.53 -1.65 -3.90
C PRO A 82 -13.00 -3.08 -3.81
N PHE A 83 -13.67 -3.89 -3.00
CA PHE A 83 -13.36 -5.28 -2.77
C PHE A 83 -14.57 -6.14 -3.07
N PRO A 84 -14.42 -7.29 -3.77
CA PRO A 84 -13.19 -7.85 -4.31
C PRO A 84 -12.95 -7.39 -5.75
N GLN A 85 -12.20 -6.30 -5.95
CA GLN A 85 -11.80 -5.88 -7.29
C GLN A 85 -10.45 -6.50 -7.67
N ARG A 86 -10.36 -7.02 -8.90
CA ARG A 86 -9.11 -7.49 -9.52
C ARG A 86 -8.80 -6.67 -10.77
N GLY A 87 -7.53 -6.66 -11.16
CA GLY A 87 -7.07 -5.94 -12.35
C GLY A 87 -6.94 -4.45 -12.13
N ASP A 88 -7.10 -3.68 -13.20
CA ASP A 88 -6.85 -2.24 -13.21
C ASP A 88 -8.07 -1.44 -12.69
N VAL A 89 -7.79 -0.53 -11.76
CA VAL A 89 -8.75 0.39 -11.15
C VAL A 89 -8.22 1.80 -11.35
N ALA A 90 -9.09 2.70 -11.83
CA ALA A 90 -8.76 4.12 -11.90
C ALA A 90 -8.73 4.71 -10.49
N LEU A 91 -7.65 5.43 -10.18
CA LEU A 91 -7.55 6.24 -8.96
C LEU A 91 -7.93 7.69 -9.31
N GLY A 92 -8.91 8.25 -8.62
CA GLY A 92 -9.33 9.64 -8.82
C GLY A 92 -9.75 10.30 -7.52
N HIS A 93 -10.65 11.27 -7.59
CA HIS A 93 -11.21 11.88 -6.39
C HIS A 93 -11.97 10.83 -5.54
N PHE A 94 -12.28 11.13 -4.28
CA PHE A 94 -12.95 10.22 -3.34
C PHE A 94 -14.31 9.66 -3.79
N THR A 95 -14.84 10.16 -4.91
CA THR A 95 -16.09 9.70 -5.54
C THR A 95 -15.87 8.60 -6.59
N LYS A 96 -14.62 8.26 -6.92
CA LYS A 96 -14.28 7.17 -7.85
C LYS A 96 -14.18 5.84 -7.12
N ALA A 97 -14.12 4.77 -7.92
CA ALA A 97 -13.94 3.42 -7.41
C ALA A 97 -12.70 3.31 -6.51
N GLY A 98 -11.59 3.94 -6.91
CA GLY A 98 -10.39 4.01 -6.07
C GLY A 98 -9.86 5.41 -5.89
N ASN A 99 -9.07 5.59 -4.83
CA ASN A 99 -8.39 6.84 -4.52
C ASN A 99 -7.01 6.58 -3.90
N GLY A 100 -6.06 7.46 -4.20
CA GLY A 100 -4.75 7.55 -3.57
C GLY A 100 -4.67 8.82 -2.73
N VAL A 101 -4.04 8.73 -1.57
CA VAL A 101 -3.85 9.85 -0.64
C VAL A 101 -2.43 9.80 -0.10
N TYR A 102 -1.76 10.94 -0.12
CA TYR A 102 -0.51 11.18 0.60
C TYR A 102 -0.73 12.29 1.63
N GLN A 103 -0.39 12.04 2.88
CA GLN A 103 -0.57 12.98 3.98
C GLN A 103 0.76 13.26 4.68
N VAL A 104 0.97 14.52 5.03
CA VAL A 104 2.04 14.96 5.91
C VAL A 104 1.41 15.60 7.14
N ILE A 105 1.65 14.96 8.27
CA ILE A 105 1.20 15.37 9.60
C ILE A 105 2.42 16.02 10.28
N PRO A 106 2.44 17.35 10.42
CA PRO A 106 3.53 18.04 11.10
C PRO A 106 3.53 17.70 12.59
N ASP A 107 4.67 17.93 13.23
CA ASP A 107 4.84 17.78 14.67
C ASP A 107 3.74 18.54 15.45
N THR A 108 2.97 17.78 16.22
CA THR A 108 1.88 18.28 17.07
C THR A 108 2.34 19.21 18.19
N ALA A 109 3.63 19.20 18.55
CA ALA A 109 4.21 20.17 19.49
C ALA A 109 4.20 21.60 18.93
N VAL A 110 4.05 21.76 17.61
CA VAL A 110 3.84 23.04 16.94
C VAL A 110 2.37 23.13 16.51
N LEU A 111 1.49 23.47 17.46
CA LEU A 111 0.02 23.52 17.35
C LEU A 111 -0.59 24.44 16.27
N ALA A 112 0.19 24.91 15.29
CA ALA A 112 -0.23 25.91 14.30
C ALA A 112 -0.08 25.49 12.84
N ARG A 113 0.39 24.27 12.53
CA ARG A 113 0.59 23.84 11.14
C ARG A 113 -0.56 22.93 10.67
N PRO A 114 -1.24 23.28 9.56
CA PRO A 114 -2.29 22.42 9.01
C PRO A 114 -1.68 21.13 8.47
N PHE A 115 -2.47 20.06 8.50
CA PHE A 115 -2.15 18.83 7.78
C PHE A 115 -2.07 19.11 6.29
N LEU A 116 -1.01 18.65 5.63
CA LEU A 116 -0.92 18.69 4.18
C LEU A 116 -1.47 17.38 3.63
N THR A 117 -2.63 17.44 2.99
CA THR A 117 -3.25 16.28 2.35
C THR A 117 -3.21 16.47 0.83
N TYR A 118 -2.65 15.48 0.15
CA TYR A 118 -2.62 15.37 -1.31
C TYR A 118 -3.45 14.16 -1.72
N THR A 119 -4.31 14.32 -2.71
CA THR A 119 -5.24 13.28 -3.15
C THR A 119 -5.16 13.09 -4.65
N SER A 120 -5.36 11.87 -5.14
CA SER A 120 -5.63 11.66 -6.56
C SER A 120 -6.82 12.48 -7.03
N ARG A 121 -6.79 12.86 -8.31
CA ARG A 121 -7.75 13.78 -8.92
C ARG A 121 -8.31 13.16 -10.19
N ASP A 122 -9.54 13.53 -10.54
CA ASP A 122 -10.19 13.01 -11.76
C ASP A 122 -9.52 13.56 -13.02
N GLU A 123 -8.97 14.77 -12.92
CA GLU A 123 -8.23 15.46 -13.98
C GLU A 123 -6.85 14.82 -14.23
N TYR A 124 -6.32 14.09 -13.25
CA TYR A 124 -5.03 13.40 -13.30
C TYR A 124 -5.19 11.95 -12.82
N PRO A 125 -5.91 11.12 -13.60
CA PRO A 125 -6.28 9.79 -13.14
C PRO A 125 -5.03 8.92 -12.94
N GLY A 126 -4.93 8.36 -11.74
CA GLY A 126 -3.97 7.31 -11.45
C GLY A 126 -4.52 5.93 -11.78
N ARG A 127 -3.72 4.92 -11.48
CA ARG A 127 -4.06 3.50 -11.63
C ARG A 127 -3.59 2.72 -10.41
N LEU A 128 -4.43 1.81 -9.94
CA LEU A 128 -4.05 0.67 -9.09
C LEU A 128 -4.30 -0.61 -9.90
N THR A 129 -3.32 -1.50 -9.97
CA THR A 129 -3.53 -2.87 -10.44
C THR A 129 -3.48 -3.80 -9.24
N VAL A 130 -4.58 -4.51 -8.94
CA VAL A 130 -4.58 -5.63 -7.99
C VAL A 130 -4.20 -6.89 -8.76
N ALA A 131 -2.96 -7.35 -8.59
CA ALA A 131 -2.39 -8.47 -9.32
C ALA A 131 -2.89 -9.81 -8.75
N GLN A 132 -2.92 -9.94 -7.42
CA GLN A 132 -3.41 -11.14 -6.76
C GLN A 132 -4.25 -10.79 -5.54
N LEU A 133 -5.27 -11.61 -5.30
CA LEU A 133 -6.14 -11.52 -4.15
C LEU A 133 -6.51 -12.92 -3.64
N SER A 134 -6.07 -13.26 -2.43
CA SER A 134 -6.45 -14.47 -1.70
C SER A 134 -7.39 -14.11 -0.55
N LEU A 135 -8.60 -14.64 -0.58
CA LEU A 135 -9.58 -14.51 0.51
C LEU A 135 -9.19 -15.38 1.70
N GLY A 136 -8.71 -16.60 1.45
CA GLY A 136 -8.32 -17.54 2.50
C GLY A 136 -7.11 -17.06 3.30
N ASP A 137 -6.09 -16.52 2.62
CA ASP A 137 -4.86 -16.06 3.28
C ASP A 137 -4.95 -14.60 3.74
N SER A 138 -6.04 -13.92 3.37
CA SER A 138 -6.23 -12.48 3.54
C SER A 138 -5.04 -11.67 3.00
N VAL A 139 -4.59 -11.98 1.77
CA VAL A 139 -3.45 -11.31 1.13
C VAL A 139 -3.89 -10.62 -0.17
N ALA A 140 -3.44 -9.39 -0.37
CA ALA A 140 -3.58 -8.65 -1.61
C ALA A 140 -2.21 -8.16 -2.10
N THR A 141 -1.97 -8.24 -3.41
CA THR A 141 -0.75 -7.75 -4.03
C THR A 141 -1.07 -6.88 -5.23
N GLY A 142 -0.22 -5.91 -5.52
CA GLY A 142 -0.47 -5.00 -6.62
C GLY A 142 0.54 -3.89 -6.76
N ARG A 143 0.20 -2.94 -7.64
CA ARG A 143 0.99 -1.76 -7.96
C ARG A 143 0.09 -0.56 -8.16
N PHE A 144 0.61 0.63 -7.89
CA PHE A 144 -0.10 1.88 -8.09
C PHE A 144 0.79 2.95 -8.71
N SER A 145 0.15 3.90 -9.39
CA SER A 145 0.75 5.14 -9.84
C SER A 145 -0.33 6.21 -9.89
N PHE A 146 -0.09 7.37 -9.30
CA PHE A 146 -1.02 8.50 -9.36
C PHE A 146 -0.29 9.84 -9.17
N GLN A 147 -0.92 10.92 -9.62
CA GLN A 147 -0.56 12.28 -9.26
C GLN A 147 -1.48 12.74 -8.14
N ALA A 148 -0.90 13.25 -7.05
CA ALA A 148 -1.65 13.72 -5.89
C ALA A 148 -1.57 15.24 -5.80
N ALA A 149 -2.72 15.91 -5.70
CA ALA A 149 -2.81 17.37 -5.59
C ALA A 149 -3.40 17.78 -4.25
N SER A 150 -3.01 18.97 -3.75
CA SER A 150 -3.60 19.55 -2.54
C SER A 150 -5.04 20.01 -2.77
N SER A 151 -5.77 20.30 -1.69
CA SER A 151 -7.11 20.90 -1.76
C SER A 151 -7.19 22.12 -0.84
N PRO A 152 -7.31 23.35 -1.36
CA PRO A 152 -7.33 23.73 -2.78
C PRO A 152 -5.99 23.43 -3.48
N ASP A 153 -6.03 23.17 -4.80
CA ASP A 153 -4.84 22.84 -5.60
C ASP A 153 -3.95 24.07 -5.78
N THR A 154 -3.06 24.26 -4.83
CA THR A 154 -2.26 25.48 -4.66
C THR A 154 -0.77 25.19 -4.48
N THR A 155 -0.41 23.91 -4.47
CA THR A 155 0.96 23.43 -4.29
C THR A 155 1.34 22.51 -5.44
N ALA A 156 2.64 22.25 -5.61
CA ALA A 156 3.09 21.30 -6.63
C ALA A 156 2.47 19.91 -6.38
N HIS A 157 2.00 19.29 -7.47
CA HIS A 157 1.51 17.91 -7.44
C HIS A 157 2.63 16.97 -7.04
N ARG A 158 2.24 15.85 -6.43
CA ARG A 158 3.15 14.81 -5.95
C ARG A 158 2.98 13.58 -6.83
N ALA A 159 4.05 13.16 -7.48
CA ALA A 159 4.06 11.93 -8.25
C ALA A 159 4.28 10.76 -7.29
N VAL A 160 3.33 9.83 -7.24
CA VAL A 160 3.38 8.68 -6.33
C VAL A 160 3.33 7.41 -7.16
N THR A 161 4.29 6.51 -6.97
CA THR A 161 4.26 5.16 -7.57
C THR A 161 4.69 4.13 -6.55
N GLY A 162 4.26 2.88 -6.71
CA GLY A 162 4.69 1.83 -5.81
C GLY A 162 4.10 0.46 -6.09
N SER A 163 4.49 -0.49 -5.25
CA SER A 163 4.00 -1.86 -5.22
C SER A 163 3.76 -2.31 -3.79
N PHE A 164 2.88 -3.27 -3.61
CA PHE A 164 2.53 -3.77 -2.28
C PHE A 164 2.26 -5.27 -2.29
N ARG A 165 2.51 -5.86 -1.13
CA ARG A 165 1.94 -7.12 -0.67
C ARG A 165 1.46 -6.88 0.74
N VAL A 166 0.16 -6.95 0.98
CA VAL A 166 -0.38 -6.74 2.32
C VAL A 166 -1.24 -7.90 2.74
N ARG A 167 -1.00 -8.36 3.98
CA ARG A 167 -2.02 -9.07 4.73
C ARG A 167 -3.05 -8.05 5.18
N TYR A 168 -4.31 -8.27 4.82
CA TYR A 168 -5.41 -7.45 5.27
C TYR A 168 -6.20 -8.14 6.38
N ARG A 169 -6.92 -7.34 7.15
CA ARG A 169 -7.93 -7.83 8.10
C ARG A 169 -9.28 -7.23 7.75
N PHE A 170 -10.34 -7.97 8.02
CA PHE A 170 -11.69 -7.43 7.92
C PHE A 170 -12.04 -6.59 9.15
N GLN A 171 -12.62 -5.42 8.92
CA GLN A 171 -13.17 -4.53 9.92
C GLN A 171 -14.63 -4.24 9.53
N GLN A 172 -15.55 -4.81 10.30
CA GLN A 172 -16.96 -4.57 10.09
C GLN A 172 -17.31 -3.11 10.38
N ILE A 173 -18.04 -2.48 9.48
CA ILE A 173 -18.67 -1.17 9.70
C ILE A 173 -20.18 -1.37 9.87
N TYR A 174 -20.75 -0.65 10.82
CA TYR A 174 -22.20 -0.64 11.06
C TYR A 174 -22.78 0.62 10.44
N THR A 175 -23.86 0.48 9.68
CA THR A 175 -24.61 1.64 9.18
C THR A 175 -25.67 2.03 10.21
N LEU A 176 -26.04 3.32 10.24
CA LEU A 176 -27.05 3.82 11.20
C LEU A 176 -28.42 3.15 11.01
N ASP A 177 -28.68 2.59 9.83
CA ASP A 177 -29.91 1.85 9.51
C ASP A 177 -29.94 0.45 10.16
N ASP A 178 -28.81 -0.03 10.67
CA ASP A 178 -28.66 -1.32 11.38
C ASP A 178 -28.62 -1.16 12.91
N ALA A 179 -28.90 0.03 13.44
CA ALA A 179 -28.98 0.26 14.89
C ALA A 179 -30.30 -0.33 15.45
N PRO A 180 -30.24 -1.14 16.53
CA PRO A 180 -31.42 -1.79 17.11
C PRO A 180 -32.44 -0.82 17.72
#